data_AF-A0A925BRV9-F1
#
_entry.id   AF-A0A925BRV9-F1
#
_cell.length_a   1.000
_cell.length_b   1.000
_cell.length_c   1.000
_cell.angle_alpha   90.00
_cell.angle_beta   90.00
_cell.angle_gamma   90.00
#
_symmetry.space_group_name_H-M   'P 1'
#
loop_
_entity.id
_entity.type
_entity.pdbx_description
1 polymer ?
#
loop_
_entity_poly.entity_id
_entity_poly.type
_entity_poly.pdbx_seq_one_letter_code
_entity_poly.pdbx_strand_id
1 'polypeptide(L)'
;LTFAAIYVLLPELILRPYFADSSEVDSAPVRAQVIVLLRFVAVYCFFDAMGIVFGFAIRGAGDTRFALIFSCVSAWTLLVLPTFASLTWFGGGLNACWWFCTIYIIVLGCGFLARFLAGHWKSMRVIEATPK
;
A
#
# COMPACT_ATOMS: atom_id res chain seq x y z
N LEU A 1 1.43 10.62 -9.79
CA LEU A 1 2.38 10.31 -10.89
C LEU A 1 3.71 11.06 -10.76
N THR A 2 3.71 12.36 -10.49
CA THR A 2 4.95 13.14 -10.24
C THR A 2 5.84 12.52 -9.16
N PHE A 3 5.27 12.10 -8.03
CA PHE A 3 6.02 11.42 -6.97
C PHE A 3 6.63 10.07 -7.40
N ALA A 4 5.90 9.27 -8.19
CA ALA A 4 6.43 8.03 -8.74
C ALA A 4 7.63 8.27 -9.68
N ALA A 5 7.55 9.32 -10.50
CA ALA A 5 8.64 9.72 -11.38
C ALA A 5 9.88 10.14 -10.57
N ILE A 6 9.71 10.85 -9.46
CA ILE A 6 10.81 11.24 -8.58
C ILE A 6 11.49 9.99 -7.96
N TYR A 7 10.73 8.99 -7.54
CA TYR A 7 11.28 7.74 -7.00
C TYR A 7 12.11 6.94 -8.02
N VAL A 8 11.77 7.01 -9.30
CA VAL A 8 12.46 6.29 -10.37
C VAL A 8 13.64 7.09 -10.93
N LEU A 9 13.47 8.40 -11.14
CA LEU A 9 14.44 9.26 -11.83
C LEU A 9 15.47 9.86 -10.88
N LEU A 10 15.11 10.08 -9.62
CA LEU A 10 15.96 10.75 -8.63
C LEU A 10 16.07 9.97 -7.31
N PRO A 11 16.26 8.63 -7.31
CA PRO A 11 16.36 7.86 -6.06
C PRO A 11 17.56 8.34 -5.22
N GLU A 12 18.65 8.72 -5.88
CA GLU A 12 19.88 9.14 -5.21
C GLU A 12 19.75 10.48 -4.48
N LEU A 13 18.88 11.37 -4.97
CA LEU A 13 18.62 12.64 -4.29
C LEU A 13 17.87 12.41 -2.97
N ILE A 14 16.98 11.41 -2.96
CA ILE A 14 16.21 11.03 -1.76
C ILE A 14 17.12 10.33 -0.75
N LEU A 15 18.05 9.51 -1.21
CA LEU A 15 18.91 8.70 -0.34
C LEU A 15 20.09 9.47 0.26
N ARG A 16 20.53 10.56 -0.37
CA ARG A 16 21.62 11.43 0.13
C ARG A 16 21.57 11.77 1.63
N PRO A 17 20.46 12.30 2.19
CA PRO A 17 20.41 12.63 3.62
C PRO A 17 20.51 11.39 4.53
N TYR A 18 20.11 10.21 4.06
CA TYR A 18 20.13 8.99 4.87
C TYR A 18 21.53 8.35 4.96
N PHE A 19 22.42 8.65 4.02
CA PHE A 19 23.77 8.11 3.96
C PHE A 19 24.87 9.16 4.19
N ALA A 20 24.50 10.38 4.59
CA ALA A 20 25.43 11.49 4.77
C ALA A 20 26.50 11.23 5.87
N ASP A 21 26.16 10.47 6.91
CA ASP A 21 27.03 10.17 8.05
C ASP A 21 27.52 8.70 8.13
N SER A 22 27.17 7.86 7.15
CA SER A 22 27.54 6.43 7.16
C SER A 22 28.93 6.20 6.55
N SER A 23 29.79 5.40 7.20
CA SER A 23 31.05 4.94 6.60
C SER A 23 30.76 4.21 5.28
N GLU A 24 31.31 4.74 4.18
CA GLU A 24 30.93 4.40 2.79
C GLU A 24 31.03 2.91 2.41
N VAL A 25 31.74 2.10 3.19
CA VAL A 25 32.02 0.69 2.90
C VAL A 25 30.84 -0.23 3.23
N ASP A 26 30.01 0.12 4.23
CA ASP A 26 28.87 -0.73 4.65
C ASP A 26 27.52 -0.29 4.04
N SER A 27 27.47 0.90 3.41
CA SER A 27 26.24 1.49 2.90
C SER A 27 25.92 1.13 1.44
N ALA A 28 26.91 0.70 0.65
CA ALA A 28 26.74 0.38 -0.78
C ALA A 28 25.71 -0.73 -1.08
N PRO A 29 25.74 -1.93 -0.42
CA PRO A 29 24.75 -2.97 -0.69
C PRO A 29 23.35 -2.58 -0.23
N VAL A 30 23.23 -1.87 0.90
CA VAL A 30 21.95 -1.36 1.41
C VAL A 30 21.36 -0.34 0.45
N ARG A 31 22.17 0.61 -0.05
CA ARG A 31 21.73 1.60 -1.03
C ARG A 31 21.18 0.96 -2.30
N ALA A 32 21.87 -0.05 -2.84
CA ALA A 32 21.39 -0.78 -4.01
C ALA A 32 20.05 -1.49 -3.76
N GLN A 33 19.85 -2.08 -2.57
CA GLN A 33 18.57 -2.66 -2.19
C GLN A 33 17.46 -1.60 -2.10
N VAL A 34 17.71 -0.47 -1.44
CA VAL A 34 16.69 0.58 -1.29
C VAL A 34 16.26 1.15 -2.63
N ILE A 35 17.17 1.29 -3.60
CA ILE A 35 16.82 1.73 -4.97
C ILE A 35 15.83 0.76 -5.63
N VAL A 36 16.00 -0.56 -5.44
CA VAL A 36 15.05 -1.57 -5.95
C VAL A 36 13.70 -1.43 -5.25
N LEU A 37 13.70 -1.23 -3.93
CA LEU A 37 12.48 -1.02 -3.14
C LEU A 37 11.71 0.23 -3.59
N LEU A 38 12.40 1.34 -3.90
CA LEU A 38 11.77 2.56 -4.41
C LEU A 38 11.04 2.34 -5.74
N ARG A 39 11.47 1.38 -6.58
CA ARG A 39 10.75 1.01 -7.81
C ARG A 39 9.41 0.34 -7.50
N PHE A 40 9.35 -0.52 -6.48
CA PHE A 40 8.08 -1.08 -6.01
C PHE A 40 7.14 0.01 -5.50
N VAL A 41 7.66 0.95 -4.69
CA VAL A 41 6.91 2.11 -4.20
C VAL A 41 6.34 2.92 -5.36
N ALA A 42 7.14 3.20 -6.38
CA ALA A 42 6.70 3.96 -7.54
C ALA A 42 5.52 3.29 -8.28
N VAL A 43 5.48 1.95 -8.30
CA VAL A 43 4.37 1.19 -8.90
C VAL A 43 3.12 1.27 -8.04
N TYR A 44 3.22 0.94 -6.74
CA TYR A 44 2.02 0.87 -5.91
C TYR A 44 1.51 2.22 -5.40
N CYS A 45 2.31 3.29 -5.41
CA CYS A 45 1.94 4.56 -4.76
C CYS A 45 0.65 5.18 -5.33
N PHE A 46 0.37 4.93 -6.62
CA PHE A 46 -0.89 5.36 -7.24
C PHE A 46 -2.10 4.63 -6.63
N PHE A 47 -1.97 3.31 -6.47
CA PHE A 47 -3.01 2.46 -5.87
C PHE A 47 -3.16 2.70 -4.38
N ASP A 48 -2.06 3.01 -3.69
CA ASP A 48 -2.07 3.39 -2.28
C ASP A 48 -2.89 4.67 -2.06
N ALA A 49 -2.63 5.72 -2.85
CA ALA A 49 -3.41 6.94 -2.82
C ALA A 49 -4.90 6.68 -3.10
N MET A 50 -5.18 5.80 -4.07
CA MET A 50 -6.54 5.36 -4.39
C MET A 50 -7.22 4.67 -3.21
N GLY A 51 -6.55 3.71 -2.58
CA GLY A 51 -7.07 2.97 -1.41
C GLY A 51 -7.30 3.87 -0.21
N ILE A 52 -6.43 4.85 0.03
CA ILE A 52 -6.57 5.87 1.07
C ILE A 52 -7.83 6.72 0.81
N VAL A 53 -7.93 7.35 -0.37
CA VAL A 53 -9.02 8.27 -0.69
C VAL A 53 -10.38 7.57 -0.65
N PHE A 54 -10.53 6.44 -1.37
CA PHE A 54 -11.80 5.73 -1.42
C PHE A 54 -12.11 5.00 -0.11
N GLY A 55 -11.08 4.47 0.57
CA GLY A 55 -11.25 3.87 1.88
C GLY A 55 -11.81 4.87 2.90
N PHE A 56 -11.29 6.10 2.93
CA PHE A 56 -11.83 7.14 3.82
C PHE A 56 -13.22 7.62 3.39
N ALA A 57 -13.49 7.74 2.09
CA ALA A 57 -14.83 8.09 1.60
C ALA A 57 -15.89 7.06 2.04
N ILE A 58 -15.60 5.77 1.91
CA ILE A 58 -16.49 4.66 2.29
C ILE A 58 -16.71 4.64 3.81
N ARG A 59 -15.64 4.79 4.60
CA ARG A 59 -15.73 4.87 6.07
C ARG A 59 -16.52 6.11 6.52
N GLY A 60 -16.32 7.25 5.86
CA GLY A 60 -17.04 8.49 6.13
C GLY A 60 -18.53 8.42 5.80
N ALA A 61 -18.93 7.58 4.84
CA ALA A 61 -20.33 7.32 4.52
C ALA A 61 -21.03 6.35 5.51
N GLY A 62 -20.31 5.80 6.49
CA GLY A 62 -20.83 4.86 7.49
C GLY A 62 -20.56 3.39 7.19
N ASP A 63 -19.91 3.06 6.06
CA ASP A 63 -19.63 1.68 5.63
C ASP A 63 -18.29 1.16 6.21
N THR A 64 -18.21 1.11 7.53
CA THR A 64 -16.98 0.72 8.24
C THR A 64 -16.75 -0.79 8.28
N ARG A 65 -17.85 -1.57 8.27
CA ARG A 65 -17.79 -3.04 8.33
C ARG A 65 -17.13 -3.63 7.09
N PHE A 66 -17.49 -3.15 5.90
CA PHE A 66 -16.84 -3.59 4.67
C PHE A 66 -15.35 -3.27 4.71
N ALA A 67 -14.99 -2.03 5.07
CA ALA A 67 -13.60 -1.61 5.10
C ALA A 67 -12.76 -2.45 6.07
N LEU A 68 -13.30 -2.79 7.25
CA LEU A 68 -12.64 -3.67 8.21
C LEU A 68 -12.43 -5.07 7.65
N ILE A 69 -13.50 -5.74 7.20
CA ILE A 69 -13.43 -7.13 6.73
C ILE A 69 -12.52 -7.23 5.50
N PHE A 70 -12.70 -6.34 4.52
CA PHE A 70 -11.92 -6.35 3.29
C PHE A 70 -10.43 -6.13 3.56
N SER A 71 -10.07 -5.18 4.42
CA SER A 71 -8.67 -4.91 4.77
C SER A 71 -8.05 -6.05 5.55
N CYS A 72 -8.74 -6.59 6.56
CA CYS A 72 -8.25 -7.72 7.35
C CYS A 72 -8.06 -8.98 6.51
N VAL A 73 -9.06 -9.37 5.73
CA VAL A 73 -8.98 -10.57 4.88
C VAL A 73 -7.86 -10.40 3.86
N SER A 74 -7.80 -9.26 3.16
CA SER A 74 -6.76 -9.01 2.16
C SER A 74 -5.36 -8.99 2.79
N ALA A 75 -5.20 -8.41 3.99
CA ALA A 75 -3.92 -8.39 4.68
C ALA A 75 -3.47 -9.81 5.04
N TRP A 76 -4.35 -10.64 5.58
CA TRP A 76 -4.00 -12.00 5.93
C TRP A 76 -3.69 -12.85 4.69
N THR A 77 -4.53 -12.80 3.67
CA THR A 77 -4.41 -13.69 2.50
C THR A 77 -3.34 -13.27 1.51
N LEU A 78 -3.09 -11.96 1.35
CA LEU A 78 -2.16 -11.45 0.33
C LEU A 78 -0.82 -10.99 0.91
N LEU A 79 -0.79 -10.54 2.17
CA LEU A 79 0.42 -10.02 2.79
C LEU A 79 1.01 -11.01 3.79
N VAL A 80 0.29 -11.33 4.86
CA VAL A 80 0.85 -12.06 6.01
C VAL A 80 1.18 -13.50 5.67
N LEU A 81 0.19 -14.28 5.19
CA LEU A 81 0.39 -15.70 4.88
C LEU A 81 1.41 -15.92 3.75
N PRO A 82 1.34 -15.20 2.61
CA PRO A 82 2.31 -15.41 1.53
C PRO A 82 3.72 -14.98 1.90
N THR A 83 3.87 -13.88 2.66
CA THR A 83 5.19 -13.43 3.13
C THR A 83 5.79 -14.44 4.11
N PHE A 84 4.99 -14.92 5.06
CA PHE A 84 5.45 -15.95 6.01
C PHE A 84 5.86 -17.23 5.30
N ALA A 85 5.02 -17.74 4.39
CA ALA A 85 5.31 -18.93 3.60
C ALA A 85 6.57 -18.75 2.73
N SER A 86 6.70 -17.59 2.07
CA SER A 86 7.84 -17.25 1.23
C SER A 86 9.15 -17.27 2.02
N LEU A 87 9.19 -16.65 3.20
CA LEU A 87 10.40 -16.59 4.03
C LEU A 87 10.76 -17.95 4.65
N THR A 88 9.76 -18.73 5.08
CA THR A 88 9.98 -19.97 5.84
C THR A 88 10.21 -21.22 4.98
N TRP A 89 9.51 -21.34 3.85
CA TRP A 89 9.54 -22.56 3.04
C TRP A 89 10.24 -22.39 1.70
N PHE A 90 10.17 -21.21 1.10
CA PHE A 90 10.69 -20.97 -0.26
C PHE A 90 12.03 -20.24 -0.27
N GLY A 91 12.55 -19.83 0.90
CA GLY A 91 13.76 -19.01 0.99
C GLY A 91 13.64 -17.67 0.24
N GLY A 92 12.42 -17.19 0.02
CA GLY A 92 12.18 -15.95 -0.70
C GLY A 92 12.79 -14.79 0.07
N GLY A 93 13.66 -14.02 -0.59
CA GLY A 93 14.30 -12.87 0.02
C GLY A 93 13.37 -11.65 0.13
N LEU A 94 13.93 -10.52 0.56
CA LEU A 94 13.25 -9.23 0.72
C LEU A 94 12.37 -8.85 -0.50
N ASN A 95 12.85 -9.10 -1.71
CA ASN A 95 12.12 -8.79 -2.95
C ASN A 95 10.77 -9.51 -3.04
N ALA A 96 10.66 -10.75 -2.56
CA ALA A 96 9.40 -11.49 -2.56
C ALA A 96 8.37 -10.84 -1.61
N CYS A 97 8.81 -10.43 -0.42
CA CYS A 97 7.97 -9.70 0.53
C CYS A 97 7.40 -8.41 -0.07
N TRP A 98 8.23 -7.68 -0.83
CA TRP A 98 7.82 -6.45 -1.50
C TRP A 98 6.86 -6.69 -2.67
N TRP A 99 6.96 -7.81 -3.37
CA TRP A 99 5.95 -8.23 -4.34
C TRP A 99 4.58 -8.46 -3.69
N PHE A 100 4.53 -9.21 -2.59
CA PHE A 100 3.27 -9.44 -1.86
C PHE A 100 2.68 -8.15 -1.31
N CYS A 101 3.52 -7.26 -0.77
CA CYS A 101 3.10 -5.93 -0.34
C CYS A 101 2.50 -5.10 -1.49
N THR A 102 3.18 -5.07 -2.64
CA THR A 102 2.72 -4.36 -3.84
C THR A 102 1.37 -4.89 -4.31
N ILE A 103 1.21 -6.22 -4.40
CA ILE A 103 -0.04 -6.87 -4.81
C ILE A 103 -1.17 -6.53 -3.82
N TYR A 104 -0.89 -6.61 -2.52
CA TYR A 104 -1.85 -6.26 -1.48
C TYR A 104 -2.37 -4.81 -1.62
N ILE A 105 -1.46 -3.85 -1.81
CA ILE A 105 -1.82 -2.42 -1.97
C ILE A 105 -2.65 -2.21 -3.24
N ILE A 106 -2.28 -2.85 -4.36
CA ILE A 106 -3.04 -2.79 -5.61
C ILE A 106 -4.46 -3.33 -5.40
N VAL A 107 -4.60 -4.50 -4.77
CA VAL A 107 -5.91 -5.12 -4.50
C VAL A 107 -6.74 -4.25 -3.58
N LEU A 108 -6.14 -3.65 -2.54
CA LEU A 108 -6.84 -2.72 -1.66
C LEU A 108 -7.35 -1.50 -2.40
N GLY A 109 -6.49 -0.84 -3.19
CA GLY A 109 -6.86 0.33 -3.98
C GLY A 109 -8.01 0.01 -4.93
N CYS A 110 -7.87 -1.06 -5.71
CA CYS A 110 -8.89 -1.48 -6.67
C CYS A 110 -10.19 -1.92 -5.99
N GLY A 111 -10.11 -2.64 -4.87
CA GLY A 111 -11.28 -3.08 -4.12
C GLY A 111 -12.07 -1.93 -3.52
N PHE A 112 -11.40 -0.94 -2.93
CA PHE A 112 -12.08 0.26 -2.44
C PHE A 112 -12.68 1.10 -3.57
N LEU A 113 -11.99 1.25 -4.70
CA LEU A 113 -12.55 1.90 -5.87
C LEU A 113 -13.80 1.18 -6.37
N ALA A 114 -13.72 -0.14 -6.58
CA ALA A 114 -14.86 -0.95 -7.03
C ALA A 114 -16.04 -0.82 -6.07
N ARG A 115 -15.78 -0.85 -4.76
CA ARG A 115 -16.82 -0.70 -3.75
C ARG A 115 -17.42 0.71 -3.71
N PHE A 116 -16.63 1.72 -3.98
CA PHE A 116 -17.10 3.10 -4.11
C PHE A 116 -18.00 3.26 -5.35
N LEU A 117 -17.59 2.70 -6.49
CA LEU A 117 -18.35 2.73 -7.75
C LEU A 117 -19.65 1.92 -7.66
N ALA A 118 -19.66 0.82 -6.89
CA ALA A 118 -20.85 0.00 -6.65
C ALA A 118 -21.97 0.75 -5.89
N GLY A 119 -21.71 1.96 -5.37
CA GLY A 119 -22.74 2.88 -4.91
C GLY A 119 -23.53 2.47 -3.66
N HIS A 120 -23.19 1.36 -3.00
CA HIS A 120 -23.89 0.89 -1.80
C HIS A 120 -23.75 1.86 -0.61
N TRP A 121 -22.73 2.74 -0.64
CA TRP A 121 -22.59 3.81 0.33
C TRP A 121 -23.72 4.85 0.22
N LYS A 122 -24.38 4.98 -0.94
CA LYS A 122 -25.47 5.96 -1.15
C LYS A 122 -26.75 5.59 -0.40
N SER A 123 -26.95 4.31 -0.11
CA SER A 123 -28.09 3.85 0.70
C SER A 123 -27.83 3.92 2.20
N MET A 124 -26.60 4.24 2.62
CA MET A 124 -26.26 4.39 4.03
C MET A 124 -26.58 5.81 4.49
N ARG A 125 -27.43 5.91 5.53
CA ARG A 125 -27.80 7.19 6.14
C ARG A 125 -27.15 7.26 7.52
N VAL A 126 -26.28 8.25 7.70
CA VAL A 126 -25.65 8.57 9.00
C VAL A 126 -26.55 9.53 9.82
N ILE A 127 -27.45 10.26 9.16
CA ILE A 127 -28.34 11.23 9.82
C ILE A 127 -29.70 10.58 10.09
N GLU A 128 -30.07 10.47 11.37
CA GLU A 128 -31.41 10.07 11.79
C GLU A 128 -32.44 11.12 11.37
N ALA A 129 -33.63 10.68 10.95
CA ALA A 129 -34.71 11.60 10.64
C ALA A 129 -35.17 12.27 11.95
N THR A 130 -35.20 13.61 11.98
CA THR A 130 -35.72 14.37 13.12
C THR A 130 -37.14 13.89 13.44
N PRO A 131 -37.45 13.51 14.70
CA PRO A 131 -38.81 13.13 15.07
C PRO A 131 -39.73 14.33 14.82
N LYS A 132 -40.90 14.07 14.21
CA LYS A 132 -41.97 15.06 14.10
C LYS A 132 -42.70 15.22 15.43
#